data_AF-G4SYZ1-F1
#
_entry.id   AF-G4SYZ1-F1
#
_cell.length_a   1.000
_cell.length_b   1.000
_cell.length_c   1.000
_cell.angle_alpha   90.00
_cell.angle_beta   90.00
_cell.angle_gamma   90.00
#
_symmetry.space_group_name_H-M   'P 1'
#
loop_
_entity.id
_entity.type
_entity.pdbx_description
1 polymer ?
#
loop_
_entity_poly.entity_id
_entity_poly.type
_entity_poly.pdbx_seq_one_letter_code
_entity_poly.pdbx_strand_id
1 'polypeptide(L)'
;MGDYGAMLRKLNATLKPGGRMIVAAFQVKEEGDPYTILEPGHTHMDQVLKSLSWDYEQHDFTPNVRNHWIKNYEYSHRLKADFEAEGNAFLCEARMAENGWFKDHAERETLVRYIYQIEYNPAVI
;
A
#
# COMPACT_ATOMS: atom_id res chain seq x y z
N MET A 1 -0.04 -11.49 6.19
CA MET A 1 0.37 -10.06 6.18
C MET A 1 1.46 -9.88 7.22
N GLY A 2 2.47 -9.03 6.98
CA GLY A 2 3.55 -8.81 7.95
C GLY A 2 3.04 -8.12 9.23
N ASP A 3 3.73 -8.34 10.35
CA ASP A 3 3.41 -7.66 11.61
C ASP A 3 3.78 -6.18 11.53
N TYR A 4 2.80 -5.33 11.22
CA TYR A 4 2.99 -3.88 11.18
C TYR A 4 3.43 -3.31 12.53
N GLY A 5 2.96 -3.87 13.65
CA GLY A 5 3.33 -3.39 14.98
C GLY A 5 4.82 -3.57 15.24
N ALA A 6 5.36 -4.76 14.95
CA ALA A 6 6.79 -5.03 15.08
C ALA A 6 7.65 -4.14 14.16
N MET A 7 7.20 -3.94 12.90
CA MET A 7 7.88 -3.06 11.94
C MET A 7 7.91 -1.61 12.44
N LEU A 8 6.78 -1.08 12.87
CA LEU A 8 6.65 0.31 13.36
C LEU A 8 7.53 0.54 14.60
N ARG A 9 7.48 -0.37 15.60
CA ARG A 9 8.36 -0.28 16.79
C ARG A 9 9.84 -0.24 16.41
N LYS A 10 10.26 -1.12 15.50
CA LYS A 10 11.65 -1.16 15.02
C LYS A 10 12.05 0.14 14.34
N LEU A 11 11.17 0.72 13.51
CA LEU A 11 11.44 2.02 12.88
C LEU A 11 11.51 3.14 13.91
N ASN A 12 10.60 3.18 14.89
CA ASN A 12 10.59 4.21 15.93
C ASN A 12 11.88 4.21 16.76
N ALA A 13 12.43 3.04 17.08
CA ALA A 13 13.70 2.90 17.79
C ALA A 13 14.90 3.48 17.02
N THR A 14 14.78 3.66 15.69
CA THR A 14 15.82 4.31 14.86
C THR A 14 15.64 5.81 14.71
N LEU A 15 14.48 6.34 15.08
CA LEU A 15 14.22 7.78 15.01
C LEU A 15 14.89 8.50 16.17
N LYS A 16 15.44 9.68 15.89
CA LYS A 16 15.80 10.63 16.94
C LYS A 16 14.53 11.24 17.54
N PRO A 17 14.56 11.72 18.79
CA PRO A 17 13.45 12.49 19.35
C PRO A 17 13.02 13.63 18.42
N GLY A 18 11.71 13.73 18.15
CA GLY A 18 11.14 14.68 17.19
C GLY A 18 11.30 14.29 15.71
N GLY A 19 11.87 13.11 15.43
CA GLY A 19 11.90 12.54 14.09
C GLY A 19 10.52 12.08 13.63
N ARG A 20 10.40 11.85 12.32
CA ARG A 20 9.16 11.40 11.67
C ARG A 20 9.44 10.21 10.77
N MET A 21 8.45 9.35 10.59
CA MET A 21 8.44 8.33 9.56
C MET A 21 7.25 8.51 8.63
N ILE A 22 7.44 8.16 7.36
CA ILE A 22 6.38 8.16 6.37
C ILE A 22 6.18 6.71 5.93
N VAL A 23 4.97 6.21 6.12
CA VAL A 23 4.58 4.87 5.69
C VAL A 23 3.51 4.99 4.63
N ALA A 24 3.78 4.46 3.45
CA ALA A 24 2.79 4.36 2.39
C ALA A 24 2.23 2.93 2.40
N ALA A 25 0.96 2.77 2.81
CA ALA A 25 0.33 1.47 2.95
C ALA A 25 -0.88 1.33 2.02
N PHE A 26 -0.99 0.17 1.38
CA PHE A 26 -2.20 -0.22 0.66
C PHE A 26 -3.09 -1.03 1.60
N GLN A 27 -4.40 -0.89 1.43
CA GLN A 27 -5.36 -1.83 1.98
C GLN A 27 -6.22 -2.33 0.83
N VAL A 28 -6.33 -3.65 0.73
CA VAL A 28 -7.25 -4.32 -0.17
C VAL A 28 -8.33 -4.97 0.69
N LYS A 29 -9.55 -5.03 0.16
CA LYS A 29 -10.63 -5.81 0.73
C LYS A 29 -10.63 -7.20 0.11
N GLU A 30 -10.36 -8.22 0.92
CA GLU A 30 -10.45 -9.62 0.51
C GLU A 30 -11.89 -10.15 0.63
N GLU A 31 -12.07 -11.40 0.20
CA GLU A 31 -13.33 -12.12 0.43
C GLU A 31 -13.58 -12.28 1.94
N GLY A 32 -14.79 -11.93 2.40
CA GLY A 32 -15.16 -11.95 3.81
C GLY A 32 -14.84 -10.67 4.59
N ASP A 33 -13.95 -9.80 4.08
CA ASP A 33 -13.67 -8.53 4.75
C ASP A 33 -14.87 -7.56 4.66
N PRO A 34 -15.13 -6.76 5.72
CA PRO A 34 -16.12 -5.69 5.65
C PRO A 34 -15.60 -4.54 4.78
N TYR A 35 -16.51 -3.81 4.11
CA TYR A 35 -16.12 -2.63 3.33
C TYR A 35 -15.48 -1.52 4.16
N THR A 36 -15.82 -1.44 5.44
CA THR A 36 -15.27 -0.45 6.37
C THR A 36 -13.75 -0.53 6.48
N ILE A 37 -13.11 -1.67 6.17
CA ILE A 37 -11.65 -1.78 6.18
C ILE A 37 -10.96 -0.82 5.20
N LEU A 38 -11.69 -0.34 4.18
CA LEU A 38 -11.19 0.60 3.18
C LEU A 38 -11.30 2.07 3.63
N GLU A 39 -11.98 2.34 4.74
CA GLU A 39 -12.25 3.69 5.20
C GLU A 39 -11.08 4.26 6.04
N PRO A 40 -10.89 5.59 6.04
CA PRO A 40 -9.97 6.27 6.95
C PRO A 40 -10.20 5.84 8.40
N GLY A 41 -9.14 5.50 9.13
CA GLY A 41 -9.26 5.09 10.53
C GLY A 41 -9.66 3.63 10.76
N HIS A 42 -9.95 2.86 9.71
CA HIS A 42 -10.40 1.47 9.83
C HIS A 42 -9.47 0.46 9.17
N THR A 43 -8.47 0.92 8.40
CA THR A 43 -7.46 0.05 7.79
C THR A 43 -6.64 -0.72 8.83
N HIS A 44 -5.99 -1.81 8.44
CA HIS A 44 -5.08 -2.53 9.34
C HIS A 44 -3.94 -1.65 9.87
N MET A 45 -3.41 -0.73 9.05
CA MET A 45 -2.38 0.20 9.49
C MET A 45 -2.92 1.17 10.54
N ASP A 46 -4.09 1.79 10.30
CA ASP A 46 -4.76 2.64 11.28
C ASP A 46 -4.99 1.93 12.62
N GLN A 47 -5.51 0.71 12.58
CA GLN A 47 -5.79 -0.07 13.78
C GLN A 47 -4.53 -0.32 14.60
N VAL A 48 -3.41 -0.64 13.93
CA VAL A 48 -2.13 -0.83 14.60
C VAL A 48 -1.61 0.48 15.20
N LEU A 49 -1.64 1.58 14.46
CA LEU A 49 -1.20 2.90 14.95
C LEU A 49 -2.00 3.33 16.19
N LYS A 50 -3.33 3.17 16.14
CA LYS A 50 -4.23 3.43 17.27
C LYS A 50 -3.92 2.55 18.48
N SER A 51 -3.70 1.24 18.26
CA SER A 51 -3.37 0.30 19.34
C SER A 51 -2.05 0.64 20.06
N LEU A 52 -1.12 1.27 19.34
CA LEU A 52 0.15 1.74 19.87
C LEU A 52 0.09 3.16 20.43
N SER A 53 -1.08 3.82 20.37
CA SER A 53 -1.28 5.22 20.76
C SER A 53 -0.29 6.16 20.06
N TRP A 54 -0.08 5.96 18.76
CA TRP A 54 0.76 6.82 17.93
C TRP A 54 0.01 8.04 17.45
N ASP A 55 0.72 9.17 17.38
CA ASP A 55 0.24 10.39 16.73
C ASP A 55 0.62 10.36 15.25
N TYR A 56 -0.36 10.60 14.38
CA TYR A 56 -0.17 10.52 12.94
C TYR A 56 -1.19 11.34 12.16
N GLU A 57 -0.74 11.82 11.01
CA GLU A 57 -1.59 12.38 9.96
C GLU A 57 -1.76 11.36 8.83
N GLN A 58 -2.95 11.31 8.25
CA GLN A 58 -3.28 10.42 7.14
C GLN A 58 -3.61 11.25 5.90
N HIS A 59 -3.03 10.87 4.76
CA HIS A 59 -3.30 11.49 3.46
C HIS A 59 -3.82 10.44 2.49
N ASP A 60 -4.94 10.74 1.83
CA ASP A 60 -5.57 9.86 0.85
C ASP A 60 -4.91 10.00 -0.53
N PHE A 61 -4.32 8.90 -1.00
CA PHE A 61 -3.72 8.76 -2.32
C PHE A 61 -4.43 7.67 -3.15
N THR A 62 -5.64 7.29 -2.74
CA THR A 62 -6.45 6.25 -3.39
C THR A 62 -6.70 6.54 -4.87
N PRO A 63 -7.10 7.75 -5.30
CA PRO A 63 -7.28 8.03 -6.72
C PRO A 63 -6.00 7.80 -7.53
N ASN A 64 -4.85 8.21 -6.99
CA ASN A 64 -3.55 8.07 -7.63
C ASN A 64 -3.16 6.61 -7.80
N VAL A 65 -3.32 5.78 -6.75
CA VAL A 65 -2.92 4.38 -6.87
C VAL A 65 -3.85 3.59 -7.80
N ARG A 66 -5.16 3.85 -7.76
CA ARG A 66 -6.11 3.13 -8.63
C ARG A 66 -5.79 3.42 -10.10
N ASN A 67 -5.59 4.69 -10.42
CA ASN A 67 -5.18 5.13 -11.75
C ASN A 67 -3.80 4.55 -12.13
N HIS A 68 -2.85 4.47 -11.19
CA HIS A 68 -1.54 3.86 -11.43
C HIS A 68 -1.69 2.41 -11.89
N TRP A 69 -2.43 1.57 -11.16
CA TRP A 69 -2.56 0.15 -11.47
C TRP A 69 -3.31 -0.12 -12.77
N ILE A 70 -4.38 0.63 -13.05
CA ILE A 70 -5.10 0.56 -14.32
C ILE A 70 -4.14 0.84 -15.49
N LYS A 71 -3.40 1.96 -15.42
CA LYS A 71 -2.43 2.33 -16.46
C LYS A 71 -1.28 1.32 -16.56
N ASN A 72 -0.77 0.83 -15.45
CA ASN A 72 0.36 -0.10 -15.46
C ASN A 72 -0.03 -1.43 -16.13
N TYR A 73 -1.26 -1.89 -15.91
CA TYR A 73 -1.83 -3.03 -16.62
C TYR A 73 -1.90 -2.78 -18.13
N GLU A 74 -2.47 -1.64 -18.56
CA GLU A 74 -2.55 -1.25 -19.97
C GLU A 74 -1.17 -1.18 -20.64
N TYR A 75 -0.20 -0.52 -20.00
CA TYR A 75 1.17 -0.41 -20.53
C TYR A 75 1.88 -1.76 -20.60
N SER A 76 1.71 -2.63 -19.61
CA SER A 76 2.29 -3.97 -19.65
C SER A 76 1.79 -4.77 -20.85
N HIS A 77 0.50 -4.65 -21.21
CA HIS A 77 -0.04 -5.31 -22.40
C HIS A 77 0.48 -4.67 -23.70
N ARG A 78 0.57 -3.34 -23.74
CA ARG A 78 1.04 -2.62 -24.92
C ARG A 78 2.50 -2.92 -25.26
N LEU A 79 3.35 -3.05 -24.25
CA LEU A 79 4.79 -3.30 -24.41
C LEU A 79 5.12 -4.78 -24.64
N LYS A 80 4.15 -5.69 -24.61
CA LYS A 80 4.38 -7.13 -24.72
C LYS A 80 5.20 -7.50 -25.96
N ALA A 81 4.85 -6.95 -27.13
CA ALA A 81 5.56 -7.22 -28.37
C ALA A 81 7.02 -6.76 -28.33
N ASP A 82 7.30 -5.61 -27.69
CA ASP A 82 8.66 -5.09 -27.53
C ASP A 82 9.49 -6.00 -26.61
N PHE A 83 8.90 -6.45 -25.49
CA PHE A 83 9.54 -7.43 -24.60
C PHE A 83 9.79 -8.77 -25.30
N GLU A 84 8.86 -9.25 -26.13
CA GLU A 84 9.02 -10.47 -26.93
C GLU A 84 10.18 -10.34 -27.93
N ALA A 85 10.29 -9.20 -28.62
CA ALA A 85 11.36 -8.93 -29.57
C ALA A 85 12.75 -8.91 -28.91
N GLU A 86 12.84 -8.50 -27.64
CA GLU A 86 14.07 -8.51 -26.85
C GLU A 86 14.37 -9.87 -26.18
N GLY A 87 13.50 -10.88 -26.33
CA GLY A 87 13.63 -12.16 -25.64
C GLY A 87 13.29 -12.10 -24.14
N ASN A 88 12.61 -11.03 -23.70
CA ASN A 88 12.26 -10.73 -22.32
C ASN A 88 10.76 -10.94 -22.01
N ALA A 89 10.04 -11.72 -22.83
CA ALA A 89 8.59 -11.94 -22.69
C ALA A 89 8.16 -12.33 -21.26
N PHE A 90 8.95 -13.16 -20.58
CA PHE A 90 8.68 -13.61 -19.21
C PHE A 90 8.59 -12.46 -18.19
N LEU A 91 9.37 -11.38 -18.36
CA LEU A 91 9.30 -10.20 -17.48
C LEU A 91 7.97 -9.47 -17.66
N CYS A 92 7.53 -9.34 -18.91
CA CYS A 92 6.25 -8.71 -19.23
C CYS A 92 5.09 -9.53 -18.66
N GLU A 93 5.10 -10.85 -18.86
CA GLU A 93 4.07 -11.77 -18.35
C GLU A 93 3.97 -11.73 -16.82
N ALA A 94 5.10 -11.75 -16.12
CA ALA A 94 5.12 -11.62 -14.65
C ALA A 94 4.48 -10.29 -14.19
N ARG A 95 4.77 -9.18 -14.88
CA ARG A 95 4.19 -7.87 -14.56
C ARG A 95 2.71 -7.79 -14.91
N MET A 96 2.28 -8.39 -16.01
CA MET A 96 0.86 -8.47 -16.38
C MET A 96 0.07 -9.25 -15.33
N ALA A 97 0.60 -10.38 -14.85
CA ALA A 97 -0.03 -11.19 -13.82
C ALA A 97 -0.17 -10.43 -12.49
N GLU A 98 0.91 -9.79 -12.03
CA GLU A 98 0.88 -8.96 -10.81
C GLU A 98 -0.09 -7.77 -10.96
N ASN A 99 0.01 -7.03 -12.07
CA ASN A 99 -0.83 -5.86 -12.32
C ASN A 99 -2.31 -6.22 -12.45
N GLY A 100 -2.65 -7.40 -12.98
CA GLY A 100 -4.02 -7.83 -13.18
C GLY A 100 -4.82 -7.87 -11.88
N TRP A 101 -4.23 -8.44 -10.82
CA TRP A 101 -4.86 -8.50 -9.50
C TRP A 101 -5.12 -7.10 -8.92
N PHE A 102 -4.12 -6.21 -8.95
CA PHE A 102 -4.28 -4.85 -8.45
C PHE A 102 -5.24 -4.00 -9.30
N LYS A 103 -5.22 -4.18 -10.62
CA LYS A 103 -6.13 -3.50 -11.55
C LYS A 103 -7.58 -3.89 -11.28
N ASP A 104 -7.87 -5.17 -11.04
CA ASP A 104 -9.22 -5.63 -10.70
C ASP A 104 -9.72 -4.99 -9.39
N HIS A 105 -8.87 -4.91 -8.36
CA HIS A 105 -9.22 -4.23 -7.13
C HIS A 105 -9.38 -2.71 -7.30
N ALA A 106 -8.57 -2.10 -8.17
CA ALA A 106 -8.67 -0.68 -8.49
C ALA A 106 -10.00 -0.34 -9.17
N GLU A 107 -10.42 -1.14 -10.16
CA GLU A 107 -11.69 -0.95 -10.88
C GLU A 107 -12.92 -1.23 -10.02
N ARG A 108 -12.84 -2.23 -9.13
CA ARG A 108 -13.92 -2.56 -8.18
C ARG A 108 -13.94 -1.66 -6.96
N GLU A 109 -13.05 -0.67 -6.89
CA GLU A 109 -12.92 0.25 -5.77
C GLU A 109 -12.64 -0.45 -4.42
N THR A 110 -11.97 -1.61 -4.47
CA THR A 110 -11.63 -2.44 -3.29
C THR A 110 -10.15 -2.32 -2.89
N LEU A 111 -9.46 -1.33 -3.44
CA LEU A 111 -8.08 -0.95 -3.10
C LEU A 111 -8.06 0.51 -2.68
N VAL A 112 -7.41 0.81 -1.55
CA VAL A 112 -7.11 2.17 -1.08
C VAL A 112 -5.62 2.33 -0.79
N ARG A 113 -5.13 3.57 -0.84
CA ARG A 113 -3.77 3.94 -0.46
C ARG A 113 -3.82 5.14 0.45
N TYR A 114 -3.28 4.95 1.64
CA TYR A 114 -3.03 6.04 2.57
C TYR A 114 -1.53 6.19 2.79
N ILE A 115 -1.10 7.45 2.89
CA ILE A 115 0.21 7.81 3.39
C ILE A 115 0.03 8.28 4.83
N TYR A 116 0.76 7.64 5.74
CA TYR A 116 0.77 7.96 7.15
C TYR A 116 2.05 8.73 7.44
N GLN A 117 1.91 9.99 7.85
CA GLN A 117 3.00 10.73 8.46
C GLN A 117 2.88 10.52 9.96
N ILE A 118 3.90 9.89 10.54
CA ILE A 118 3.86 9.43 11.92
C ILE A 118 4.97 10.12 12.69
N GLU A 119 4.61 10.70 13.82
CA GLU A 119 5.55 11.34 14.74
C GLU A 119 6.25 10.29 15.63
N TYR A 120 7.49 10.58 16.02
CA TYR A 120 8.21 9.77 17.00
C TYR A 120 7.40 9.58 18.29
N ASN A 121 7.29 8.34 18.77
CA ASN A 121 6.59 8.02 20.01
C ASN A 121 7.57 7.59 21.12
N PRO A 122 7.79 8.41 22.16
CA PRO A 122 8.71 8.07 23.26
C PRO A 122 8.20 6.93 24.16
N ALA A 123 6.90 6.63 24.15
CA ALA A 123 6.30 5.58 24.98
C ALA A 123 6.43 4.18 24.35
N VAL A 124 6.89 4.09 23.11
CA VAL A 124 6.98 2.85 22.33
C VAL A 124 8.44 2.53 22.05
N ILE A 125 9.03 1.70 22.92
CA ILE A 125 10.38 1.15 22.79
C ILE A 125 10.31 -0.23 22.13
#